data_AF-A0A1H5MSG1-F1
#
_entry.id   AF-A0A1H5MSG1-F1
#
_cell.length_a   1.000
_cell.length_b   1.000
_cell.length_c   1.000
_cell.angle_alpha   90.00
_cell.angle_beta   90.00
_cell.angle_gamma   90.00
#
_symmetry.space_group_name_H-M   'P 1'
#
loop_
_entity.id
_entity.type
_entity.pdbx_description
1 polymer ?
#
loop_
_entity_poly.entity_id
_entity_poly.type
_entity_poly.pdbx_seq_one_letter_code
_entity_poly.pdbx_strand_id
1 'polypeptide(L)'
;MLIVVALVVAGCAGASGPIPGDAGPVAGAAAPVVKAGAATASGSRSAPVAAQVTPGAAVLHPGDGVGGLEPVSPPLRLVTPAVTVTVHAVGGWGLGAGTDLVARAWRVRVAAPPALAPSADPFLVGAGPDRAPRDASTTLWLDTGSERLPVTLPGDGEPLVFPCDDLPCGDRRSEEHLLVAAVADDARPALVATADGADQRLDLRTGDVTSSVSRVAYDRPSAVPVSVPAWAPRTIAVRTEAQLEAEFGSGAGDLSRGGLDVGYGGRITEAYLAPFDRFEGWAPPGHAWLLLRVDDHLRQPPNTSWRADLDAAASWTVTHDAGIATPAYPPAPPNVLAFLLPDDVRSVTLAYRPTGTVGLPPDAQYEFQAPSPLTVEIPLP
;
A
#
# COMPACT_ATOMS: atom_id res chain seq x y z
N MET A 1 -30.91 6.00 -26.65
CA MET A 1 -29.82 6.77 -27.30
C MET A 1 -28.74 5.76 -27.64
N LEU A 2 -28.39 5.60 -28.92
CA LEU A 2 -27.73 4.40 -29.43
C LEU A 2 -26.70 4.86 -30.47
N ILE A 3 -25.41 4.63 -30.20
CA ILE A 3 -24.31 5.08 -31.06
C ILE A 3 -23.73 3.88 -31.80
N VAL A 4 -23.71 3.98 -33.12
CA VAL A 4 -23.23 2.94 -34.04
C VAL A 4 -21.76 3.20 -34.37
N VAL A 5 -20.96 2.14 -34.35
CA VAL A 5 -19.56 2.17 -34.80
C VAL A 5 -19.51 2.08 -36.33
N ALA A 6 -18.71 2.94 -36.96
CA ALA A 6 -18.35 2.82 -38.37
C ALA A 6 -16.83 2.73 -38.52
N LEU A 7 -16.37 1.71 -39.24
CA LEU A 7 -14.95 1.40 -39.44
C LEU A 7 -14.68 1.44 -40.95
N VAL A 8 -13.61 2.14 -41.37
CA VAL A 8 -13.26 2.34 -42.79
C VAL A 8 -11.84 1.84 -43.04
N VAL A 9 -11.69 1.04 -44.10
CA VAL A 9 -10.42 0.46 -44.57
C VAL A 9 -10.28 0.68 -46.07
N ALA A 10 -9.08 1.05 -46.52
CA ALA A 10 -8.54 0.91 -47.87
C ALA A 10 -7.03 0.62 -47.72
N GLY A 11 -6.33 -0.22 -48.50
CA GLY A 11 -6.54 -0.68 -49.88
C GLY A 11 -5.86 0.29 -50.87
N CYS A 12 -4.96 -0.06 -51.80
CA CYS A 12 -4.44 -1.34 -52.31
C CYS A 12 -3.01 -1.11 -52.91
N ALA A 13 -2.06 -2.06 -52.83
CA ALA A 13 -1.59 -2.98 -53.88
C ALA A 13 -0.71 -2.43 -55.04
N GLY A 14 0.31 -3.21 -55.44
CA GLY A 14 1.19 -3.06 -56.62
C GLY A 14 2.05 -4.32 -56.82
N ALA A 15 2.40 -4.72 -58.06
CA ALA A 15 2.71 -6.12 -58.40
C ALA A 15 3.71 -6.36 -59.56
N SER A 16 4.27 -7.59 -59.65
CA SER A 16 4.97 -8.27 -60.81
C SER A 16 6.26 -7.61 -61.39
N GLY A 17 7.31 -8.27 -61.95
CA GLY A 17 7.74 -9.66 -62.31
C GLY A 17 9.25 -9.63 -62.79
N PRO A 18 9.78 -10.41 -63.78
CA PRO A 18 9.51 -11.81 -64.21
C PRO A 18 10.73 -12.65 -64.78
N ILE A 19 11.18 -13.74 -64.11
CA ILE A 19 11.76 -15.02 -64.65
C ILE A 19 13.24 -15.06 -65.27
N PRO A 20 13.82 -16.16 -65.91
CA PRO A 20 15.08 -16.82 -65.47
C PRO A 20 16.18 -17.11 -66.57
N GLY A 21 17.17 -17.98 -66.30
CA GLY A 21 18.06 -18.58 -67.33
C GLY A 21 18.96 -19.75 -66.87
N ASP A 22 19.07 -20.81 -67.70
CA ASP A 22 19.75 -22.11 -67.46
C ASP A 22 21.11 -22.25 -68.20
N ALA A 23 22.05 -23.05 -67.66
CA ALA A 23 23.08 -23.80 -68.42
C ALA A 23 23.87 -24.81 -67.54
N GLY A 24 24.03 -26.06 -68.00
CA GLY A 24 24.67 -27.16 -67.25
C GLY A 24 26.10 -27.57 -67.73
N PRO A 25 26.43 -28.88 -67.81
CA PRO A 25 27.21 -29.55 -66.75
C PRO A 25 28.39 -30.43 -67.23
N VAL A 26 29.33 -30.79 -66.33
CA VAL A 26 30.26 -31.94 -66.48
C VAL A 26 30.51 -32.64 -65.12
N ALA A 27 30.68 -33.97 -65.14
CA ALA A 27 30.67 -34.86 -63.97
C ALA A 27 32.05 -35.26 -63.41
N GLY A 28 32.09 -35.77 -62.17
CA GLY A 28 33.31 -36.26 -61.49
C GLY A 28 33.03 -37.01 -60.16
N ALA A 29 32.57 -38.25 -60.26
CA ALA A 29 32.17 -39.21 -59.20
C ALA A 29 32.81 -39.15 -57.79
N ALA A 30 31.96 -39.18 -56.75
CA ALA A 30 31.94 -40.25 -55.71
C ALA A 30 30.70 -40.12 -54.78
N ALA A 31 30.13 -41.25 -54.35
CA ALA A 31 28.99 -41.36 -53.42
C ALA A 31 29.17 -42.66 -52.57
N PRO A 32 28.51 -42.88 -51.40
CA PRO A 32 27.05 -42.81 -51.27
C PRO A 32 26.50 -42.01 -50.06
N VAL A 33 25.19 -41.82 -50.12
CA VAL A 33 24.31 -41.10 -49.20
C VAL A 33 23.68 -42.04 -48.17
N VAL A 34 23.55 -41.60 -46.90
CA VAL A 34 22.27 -41.67 -46.17
C VAL A 34 22.12 -40.41 -45.29
N LYS A 35 21.14 -39.57 -45.61
CA LYS A 35 20.71 -38.43 -44.77
C LYS A 35 19.21 -38.21 -44.92
N ALA A 36 18.41 -38.87 -44.08
CA ALA A 36 17.03 -38.48 -43.74
C ALA A 36 16.51 -39.39 -42.60
N GLY A 37 15.87 -38.81 -41.59
CA GLY A 37 15.39 -39.53 -40.41
C GLY A 37 15.04 -38.56 -39.29
N ALA A 38 14.06 -37.69 -39.54
CA ALA A 38 13.64 -36.68 -38.57
C ALA A 38 12.89 -37.33 -37.39
N ALA A 39 13.32 -37.01 -36.17
CA ALA A 39 12.48 -37.07 -34.98
C ALA A 39 12.64 -35.75 -34.22
N THR A 40 11.53 -35.05 -34.01
CA THR A 40 11.49 -33.68 -33.52
C THR A 40 11.73 -33.59 -32.03
N ALA A 41 12.80 -32.89 -31.63
CA ALA A 41 12.92 -32.25 -30.33
C ALA A 41 13.41 -30.82 -30.52
N SER A 42 12.59 -30.00 -31.19
CA SER A 42 12.76 -28.54 -31.27
C SER A 42 12.41 -27.90 -29.93
N GLY A 43 13.17 -28.26 -28.89
CA GLY A 43 13.16 -27.56 -27.62
C GLY A 43 13.70 -26.17 -27.85
N SER A 44 12.79 -25.22 -28.05
CA SER A 44 13.11 -23.79 -28.15
C SER A 44 13.78 -23.38 -26.84
N ARG A 45 15.12 -23.37 -26.84
CA ARG A 45 15.90 -22.78 -25.76
C ARG A 45 15.70 -21.29 -25.86
N SER A 46 14.78 -20.76 -25.05
CA SER A 46 14.65 -19.33 -24.79
C SER A 46 16.05 -18.73 -24.62
N ALA A 47 16.34 -17.62 -25.31
CA ALA A 47 17.65 -17.00 -25.24
C ALA A 47 18.01 -16.76 -23.76
N PRO A 48 19.21 -17.17 -23.31
CA PRO A 48 19.49 -17.25 -21.89
C PRO A 48 19.54 -15.84 -21.29
N VAL A 49 18.79 -15.63 -20.22
CA VAL A 49 18.81 -14.38 -19.43
C VAL A 49 20.22 -13.97 -19.00
N ALA A 50 21.15 -14.92 -18.90
CA ALA A 50 22.59 -14.71 -18.77
C ALA A 50 23.18 -13.66 -19.74
N ALA A 51 22.59 -13.45 -20.92
CA ALA A 51 23.05 -12.46 -21.90
C ALA A 51 22.74 -10.99 -21.54
N GLN A 52 22.03 -10.72 -20.45
CA GLN A 52 21.65 -9.36 -20.01
C GLN A 52 22.12 -9.03 -18.58
N VAL A 53 22.94 -9.89 -17.97
CA VAL A 53 23.39 -9.72 -16.57
C VAL A 53 24.72 -8.98 -16.51
N THR A 54 24.67 -7.68 -16.25
CA THR A 54 25.86 -6.86 -16.00
C THR A 54 26.31 -6.99 -14.54
N PRO A 55 27.61 -7.22 -14.24
CA PRO A 55 28.15 -7.10 -12.89
C PRO A 55 27.85 -5.73 -12.28
N GLY A 56 27.44 -5.69 -11.01
CA GLY A 56 27.04 -4.45 -10.34
C GLY A 56 25.64 -3.93 -10.70
N ALA A 57 24.79 -4.76 -11.31
CA ALA A 57 23.39 -4.42 -11.61
C ALA A 57 22.42 -5.49 -11.09
N ALA A 58 21.27 -5.03 -10.60
CA ALA A 58 20.10 -5.86 -10.33
C ALA A 58 18.93 -5.33 -11.18
N VAL A 59 18.39 -6.15 -12.08
CA VAL A 59 17.41 -5.71 -13.09
C VAL A 59 16.11 -6.50 -12.94
N LEU A 60 14.98 -5.78 -12.96
CA LEU A 60 13.64 -6.35 -12.90
C LEU A 60 13.03 -6.41 -14.30
N HIS A 61 13.04 -7.59 -14.92
CA HIS A 61 12.47 -7.79 -16.25
C HIS A 61 10.98 -8.20 -16.16
N PRO A 62 10.07 -7.63 -16.98
CA PRO A 62 8.70 -8.12 -17.06
C PRO A 62 8.67 -9.53 -17.67
N GLY A 63 7.96 -10.47 -17.04
CA GLY A 63 7.83 -11.84 -17.53
C GLY A 63 7.72 -12.91 -16.43
N ASP A 64 7.23 -14.09 -16.81
CA ASP A 64 6.81 -15.17 -15.90
C ASP A 64 7.75 -16.38 -15.82
N GLY A 65 8.83 -16.43 -16.62
CA GLY A 65 9.73 -17.58 -16.62
C GLY A 65 11.05 -17.47 -17.36
N VAL A 66 12.08 -18.04 -16.71
CA VAL A 66 13.21 -18.70 -17.37
C VAL A 66 13.10 -20.20 -17.06
N GLY A 67 13.50 -21.06 -17.99
CA GLY A 67 13.60 -22.50 -17.71
C GLY A 67 14.66 -22.79 -16.64
N GLY A 68 14.35 -23.64 -15.67
CA GLY A 68 15.28 -24.06 -14.61
C GLY A 68 15.19 -23.27 -13.30
N LEU A 69 14.12 -22.49 -13.07
CA LEU A 69 13.81 -21.94 -11.75
C LEU A 69 13.10 -23.00 -10.88
N GLU A 70 13.61 -23.22 -9.66
CA GLU A 70 13.01 -24.10 -8.65
C GLU A 70 11.96 -23.32 -7.83
N PRO A 71 10.73 -23.85 -7.64
CA PRO A 71 9.69 -23.19 -6.85
C PRO A 71 10.08 -23.04 -5.38
N VAL A 72 9.76 -21.89 -4.77
CA VAL A 72 9.88 -21.68 -3.32
C VAL A 72 8.54 -21.96 -2.65
N SER A 73 8.56 -22.74 -1.57
CA SER A 73 7.36 -23.08 -0.80
C SER A 73 7.64 -23.06 0.71
N PRO A 74 6.97 -22.21 1.51
CA PRO A 74 6.04 -21.16 1.08
C PRO A 74 6.74 -20.06 0.24
N PRO A 75 6.02 -19.31 -0.60
CA PRO A 75 6.58 -18.14 -1.28
C PRO A 75 7.09 -17.10 -0.27
N LEU A 76 8.25 -16.50 -0.56
CA LEU A 76 8.85 -15.48 0.31
C LEU A 76 8.16 -14.14 0.08
N ARG A 77 7.92 -13.31 1.10
CA ARG A 77 7.18 -12.05 0.96
C ARG A 77 7.87 -10.89 1.66
N LEU A 78 7.91 -9.74 0.98
CA LEU A 78 8.32 -8.45 1.51
C LEU A 78 7.15 -7.46 1.28
N VAL A 79 6.70 -6.80 2.35
CA VAL A 79 5.50 -5.93 2.36
C VAL A 79 5.90 -4.53 2.85
N THR A 80 5.61 -3.52 2.05
CA THR A 80 5.77 -2.10 2.40
C THR A 80 4.45 -1.36 2.20
N PRO A 81 4.34 -0.06 2.53
CA PRO A 81 3.10 0.69 2.37
C PRO A 81 2.69 0.81 0.90
N ALA A 82 3.66 0.92 -0.02
CA ALA A 82 3.41 1.06 -1.45
C ALA A 82 3.40 -0.25 -2.26
N VAL A 83 3.98 -1.35 -1.79
CA VAL A 83 4.13 -2.58 -2.60
C VAL A 83 4.20 -3.86 -1.77
N THR A 84 3.71 -4.97 -2.32
CA THR A 84 4.10 -6.31 -1.88
C THR A 84 4.89 -7.00 -2.99
N VAL A 85 6.08 -7.49 -2.64
CA VAL A 85 6.92 -8.32 -3.52
C VAL A 85 6.90 -9.75 -2.99
N THR A 86 6.54 -10.70 -3.84
CA THR A 86 6.46 -12.14 -3.48
C THR A 86 7.38 -12.96 -4.37
N VAL A 87 8.33 -13.69 -3.80
CA VAL A 87 9.27 -14.56 -4.53
C VAL A 87 8.67 -15.96 -4.66
N HIS A 88 8.47 -16.40 -5.90
CA HIS A 88 7.79 -17.66 -6.23
C HIS A 88 8.73 -18.78 -6.72
N ALA A 89 9.90 -18.44 -7.25
CA ALA A 89 10.91 -19.40 -7.70
C ALA A 89 12.30 -18.75 -7.72
N VAL A 90 13.35 -19.55 -7.56
CA VAL A 90 14.76 -19.10 -7.65
C VAL A 90 15.55 -19.98 -8.60
N GLY A 91 16.64 -19.47 -9.16
CA GLY A 91 17.59 -20.28 -9.91
C GLY A 91 18.88 -19.51 -10.17
N GLY A 92 19.81 -20.16 -10.87
CA GLY A 92 21.01 -19.49 -11.32
C GLY A 92 21.84 -20.30 -12.31
N TRP A 93 22.76 -19.60 -12.97
CA TRP A 93 23.64 -20.14 -14.01
C TRP A 93 25.02 -19.49 -13.88
N GLY A 94 26.09 -20.26 -14.11
CA GLY A 94 27.44 -19.71 -14.19
C GLY A 94 27.59 -18.79 -15.40
N LEU A 95 28.25 -17.64 -15.24
CA LEU A 95 28.43 -16.64 -16.29
C LEU A 95 29.51 -17.00 -17.33
N GLY A 96 30.36 -17.97 -17.03
CA GLY A 96 31.40 -18.47 -17.93
C GLY A 96 32.63 -18.97 -17.19
N ALA A 97 33.64 -19.41 -17.93
CA ALA A 97 34.93 -19.76 -17.35
C ALA A 97 35.76 -18.49 -17.08
N GLY A 98 36.21 -18.30 -15.84
CA GLY A 98 37.07 -17.18 -15.43
C GLY A 98 36.43 -16.11 -14.56
N THR A 99 35.21 -16.32 -14.05
CA THR A 99 34.55 -15.43 -13.08
C THR A 99 34.02 -16.22 -11.90
N ASP A 100 34.21 -15.73 -10.67
CA ASP A 100 33.58 -16.27 -9.46
C ASP A 100 32.11 -15.82 -9.29
N LEU A 101 31.59 -15.10 -10.30
CA LEU A 101 30.22 -14.60 -10.38
C LEU A 101 29.28 -15.60 -11.05
N VAL A 102 28.08 -15.72 -10.49
CA VAL A 102 26.94 -16.46 -11.04
C VAL A 102 25.78 -15.50 -11.28
N ALA A 103 25.05 -15.72 -12.37
CA ALA A 103 23.76 -15.09 -12.57
C ALA A 103 22.75 -15.79 -11.64
N ARG A 104 22.17 -15.07 -10.68
CA ARG A 104 21.00 -15.51 -9.93
C ARG A 104 19.76 -14.86 -10.53
N ALA A 105 18.65 -15.58 -10.51
CA ALA A 105 17.36 -15.07 -10.93
C ALA A 105 16.25 -15.51 -9.98
N TRP A 106 15.31 -14.61 -9.74
CA TRP A 106 14.15 -14.81 -8.88
C TRP A 106 12.89 -14.44 -9.66
N ARG A 107 11.93 -15.36 -9.76
CA ARG A 107 10.58 -15.01 -10.24
C ARG A 107 9.86 -14.32 -9.10
N VAL A 108 9.52 -13.05 -9.30
CA VAL A 108 8.90 -12.19 -8.30
C VAL A 108 7.56 -11.63 -8.82
N ARG A 109 6.53 -11.72 -8.00
CA ARG A 109 5.27 -11.03 -8.21
C ARG A 109 5.31 -9.70 -7.50
N VAL A 110 5.00 -8.63 -8.23
CA VAL A 110 4.84 -7.27 -7.71
C VAL A 110 3.36 -6.95 -7.72
N ALA A 111 2.80 -6.56 -6.57
CA ALA A 111 1.37 -6.28 -6.42
C ALA A 111 1.13 -5.10 -5.46
N ALA A 112 -0.12 -4.62 -5.40
CA ALA A 112 -0.57 -3.78 -4.29
C ALA A 112 -0.37 -4.53 -2.96
N PRO A 113 -0.02 -3.81 -1.86
CA PRO A 113 -0.02 -4.42 -0.53
C PRO A 113 -1.46 -4.69 -0.05
N PRO A 114 -1.63 -5.45 1.05
CA PRO A 114 -2.90 -5.47 1.77
C PRO A 114 -3.36 -4.05 2.08
N ALA A 115 -4.67 -3.80 2.11
CA ALA A 115 -5.18 -2.48 2.51
C ALA A 115 -4.71 -2.14 3.93
N LEU A 116 -3.97 -1.03 4.07
CA LEU A 116 -3.35 -0.60 5.32
C LEU A 116 -4.07 0.57 5.99
N ALA A 117 -4.88 1.33 5.26
CA ALA A 117 -5.54 2.53 5.77
C ALA A 117 -6.95 2.67 5.20
N PRO A 118 -7.87 3.36 5.90
CA PRO A 118 -9.19 3.69 5.36
C PRO A 118 -9.13 4.49 4.06
N SER A 119 -10.09 4.24 3.18
CA SER A 119 -10.22 4.99 1.94
C SER A 119 -10.35 6.49 2.20
N ALA A 120 -9.39 7.28 1.70
CA ALA A 120 -9.47 8.73 1.76
C ALA A 120 -10.68 9.21 0.94
N ASP A 121 -11.60 9.94 1.57
CA ASP A 121 -12.65 10.65 0.84
C ASP A 121 -12.06 11.96 0.29
N PRO A 122 -11.92 12.11 -1.05
CA PRO A 122 -11.26 13.27 -1.64
C PRO A 122 -12.04 14.58 -1.45
N PHE A 123 -13.29 14.52 -0.99
CA PHE A 123 -14.11 15.68 -0.68
C PHE A 123 -14.08 16.06 0.81
N LEU A 124 -13.66 15.15 1.70
CA LEU A 124 -13.44 15.44 3.12
C LEU A 124 -12.02 15.94 3.37
N VAL A 125 -11.69 17.12 2.84
CA VAL A 125 -10.43 17.79 3.16
C VAL A 125 -10.51 18.33 4.59
N GLY A 126 -10.12 17.50 5.55
CA GLY A 126 -9.85 17.96 6.91
C GLY A 126 -8.67 18.91 6.92
N ALA A 127 -8.72 19.92 7.80
CA ALA A 127 -7.48 20.49 8.32
C ALA A 127 -6.81 19.37 9.13
N GLY A 128 -5.81 18.72 8.55
CA GLY A 128 -5.04 17.71 9.26
C GLY A 128 -4.17 18.34 10.35
N PRO A 129 -3.27 17.57 11.00
CA PRO A 129 -2.16 18.23 11.67
C PRO A 129 -1.44 19.13 10.66
N ASP A 130 -0.90 20.29 11.08
CA ASP A 130 -0.22 21.28 10.22
C ASP A 130 1.17 20.80 9.71
N ARG A 131 1.24 19.55 9.26
CA ARG A 131 2.42 18.85 8.72
C ARG A 131 2.03 18.05 7.49
N ALA A 132 2.95 17.95 6.53
CA ALA A 132 2.76 17.08 5.38
C ALA A 132 2.63 15.60 5.79
N PRO A 133 1.92 14.78 5.00
CA PRO A 133 2.02 13.32 5.08
C PRO A 133 3.47 12.82 4.94
N ARG A 134 3.74 11.65 5.51
CA ARG A 134 4.99 10.90 5.35
C ARG A 134 5.06 10.29 3.96
N ASP A 135 6.27 10.17 3.42
CA ASP A 135 6.48 9.50 2.13
C ASP A 135 6.37 7.97 2.30
N ALA A 136 5.26 7.42 1.79
CA ALA A 136 4.98 6.00 1.79
C ALA A 136 5.61 5.26 0.58
N SER A 137 6.24 5.99 -0.34
CA SER A 137 6.89 5.43 -1.53
C SER A 137 7.96 4.41 -1.16
N THR A 138 8.13 3.39 -2.01
CA THR A 138 9.07 2.29 -1.75
C THR A 138 10.12 2.14 -2.84
N THR A 139 11.40 2.21 -2.47
CA THR A 139 12.53 1.90 -3.36
C THR A 139 13.01 0.47 -3.12
N LEU A 140 13.28 -0.29 -4.19
CA LEU A 140 13.84 -1.65 -4.09
C LEU A 140 15.35 -1.70 -4.34
N TRP A 141 15.99 -2.57 -3.57
CA TRP A 141 17.42 -2.85 -3.62
C TRP A 141 17.67 -4.35 -3.50
N LEU A 142 18.75 -4.84 -4.10
CA LEU A 142 19.29 -6.17 -3.85
C LEU A 142 20.61 -6.00 -3.09
N ASP A 143 20.64 -6.36 -1.80
CA ASP A 143 21.90 -6.52 -1.09
C ASP A 143 22.49 -7.89 -1.41
N THR A 144 23.70 -7.91 -1.96
CA THR A 144 24.43 -9.13 -2.31
C THR A 144 25.25 -9.69 -1.14
N GLY A 145 25.38 -8.94 -0.04
CA GLY A 145 26.26 -9.20 1.10
C GLY A 145 27.61 -8.48 1.00
N SER A 146 28.03 -8.08 -0.21
CA SER A 146 29.20 -7.22 -0.44
C SER A 146 28.83 -5.79 -0.84
N GLU A 147 27.67 -5.62 -1.49
CA GLU A 147 27.18 -4.31 -1.96
C GLU A 147 25.65 -4.29 -2.04
N ARG A 148 25.08 -3.09 -1.96
CA ARG A 148 23.65 -2.84 -2.12
C ARG A 148 23.38 -2.29 -3.52
N LEU A 149 22.88 -3.14 -4.41
CA LEU A 149 22.54 -2.78 -5.78
C LEU A 149 21.15 -2.15 -5.83
N PRO A 150 20.95 -1.03 -6.56
CA PRO A 150 19.61 -0.59 -6.92
C PRO A 150 18.96 -1.63 -7.82
N VAL A 151 17.68 -1.93 -7.60
CA VAL A 151 16.89 -2.70 -8.57
C VAL A 151 16.40 -1.71 -9.63
N THR A 152 16.74 -1.90 -10.91
CA THR A 152 16.31 -0.99 -12.00
C THR A 152 15.42 -1.72 -13.01
N LEU A 153 14.77 -0.95 -13.90
CA LEU A 153 14.07 -1.49 -15.06
C LEU A 153 15.03 -1.70 -16.25
N PRO A 154 14.72 -2.56 -17.24
CA PRO A 154 15.66 -2.87 -18.32
C PRO A 154 15.93 -1.64 -19.21
N GLY A 155 17.19 -1.21 -19.23
CA GLY A 155 17.60 0.01 -19.94
C GLY A 155 17.42 1.31 -19.13
N ASP A 156 16.94 1.21 -17.90
CA ASP A 156 16.92 2.30 -16.92
C ASP A 156 18.13 2.20 -15.97
N GLY A 157 18.72 3.34 -15.65
CA GLY A 157 19.80 3.47 -14.67
C GLY A 157 19.32 3.90 -13.28
N GLU A 158 18.09 4.39 -13.18
CA GLU A 158 17.53 4.88 -11.91
C GLU A 158 16.95 3.73 -11.06
N PRO A 159 17.00 3.83 -9.71
CA PRO A 159 16.36 2.86 -8.83
C PRO A 159 14.85 2.81 -9.05
N LEU A 160 14.30 1.60 -9.03
CA LEU A 160 12.86 1.35 -9.12
C LEU A 160 12.18 1.86 -7.85
N VAL A 161 11.41 2.93 -8.01
CA VAL A 161 10.54 3.52 -6.99
C VAL A 161 9.08 3.18 -7.28
N PHE A 162 8.38 2.66 -6.29
CA PHE A 162 6.92 2.53 -6.26
C PHE A 162 6.35 3.76 -5.55
N PRO A 163 5.84 4.77 -6.27
CA PRO A 163 5.34 5.98 -5.65
C PRO A 163 4.08 5.70 -4.82
N CYS A 164 3.94 6.43 -3.72
CA CYS A 164 2.72 6.49 -2.93
C CYS A 164 2.59 7.85 -2.23
N ASP A 165 1.95 8.79 -2.93
CA ASP A 165 1.71 10.15 -2.44
C ASP A 165 0.57 10.23 -1.40
N ASP A 166 -0.27 9.19 -1.31
CA ASP A 166 -1.35 9.08 -0.33
C ASP A 166 -1.68 7.61 0.03
N LEU A 167 -2.16 7.37 1.25
CA LEU A 167 -2.62 6.09 1.77
C LEU A 167 -4.16 6.01 1.79
N PRO A 168 -4.76 4.87 1.40
CA PRO A 168 -4.12 3.68 0.85
C PRO A 168 -3.52 3.95 -0.53
N CYS A 169 -2.32 3.41 -0.78
CA CYS A 169 -1.67 3.54 -2.08
C CYS A 169 -2.55 2.95 -3.18
N GLY A 170 -2.68 3.64 -4.31
CA GLY A 170 -3.62 3.29 -5.37
C GLY A 170 -3.45 1.87 -5.93
N ASP A 171 -4.56 1.31 -6.44
CA ASP A 171 -4.63 -0.06 -6.93
C ASP A 171 -3.54 -0.40 -7.96
N ARG A 172 -2.57 -1.22 -7.55
CA ARG A 172 -1.58 -1.83 -8.46
C ARG A 172 -2.02 -3.23 -8.89
N ARG A 173 -2.07 -3.45 -10.19
CA ARG A 173 -2.26 -4.78 -10.78
C ARG A 173 -1.13 -5.72 -10.37
N SER A 174 -1.46 -6.98 -10.12
CA SER A 174 -0.45 -8.01 -9.90
C SER A 174 0.29 -8.30 -11.20
N GLU A 175 1.61 -8.16 -11.19
CA GLU A 175 2.49 -8.40 -12.33
C GLU A 175 3.58 -9.41 -11.96
N GLU A 176 3.89 -10.32 -12.88
CA GLU A 176 5.02 -11.25 -12.76
C GLU A 176 6.25 -10.64 -13.43
N HIS A 177 7.35 -10.68 -12.71
CA HIS A 177 8.65 -10.17 -13.11
C HIS A 177 9.75 -11.19 -12.78
N LEU A 178 10.90 -10.99 -13.40
CA LEU A 178 12.13 -11.72 -13.13
C LEU A 178 13.19 -10.73 -12.64
N LEU A 179 13.51 -10.80 -11.35
CA LEU A 179 14.66 -10.09 -10.79
C LEU A 179 15.93 -10.88 -11.12
N VAL A 180 16.95 -10.24 -11.67
CA VAL A 180 18.20 -10.87 -12.11
C VAL A 180 19.40 -10.05 -11.65
N ALA A 181 20.44 -10.72 -11.16
CA ALA A 181 21.70 -10.07 -10.79
C ALA A 181 22.91 -11.02 -10.94
N ALA A 182 24.09 -10.46 -11.17
CA ALA A 182 25.36 -11.17 -11.04
C ALA A 182 25.87 -11.01 -9.61
N VAL A 183 26.09 -12.12 -8.91
CA VAL A 183 26.57 -12.15 -7.52
C VAL A 183 27.66 -13.21 -7.37
N ALA A 184 28.48 -13.15 -6.31
CA ALA A 184 29.40 -14.25 -5.98
C ALA A 184 28.61 -15.55 -5.72
N ASP A 185 29.18 -16.72 -6.02
CA ASP A 185 28.44 -17.99 -5.86
C ASP A 185 28.05 -18.27 -4.40
N ASP A 186 28.90 -17.90 -3.43
CA ASP A 186 28.65 -18.02 -1.99
C ASP A 186 27.85 -16.87 -1.37
N ALA A 187 27.46 -15.88 -2.17
CA ALA A 187 26.68 -14.72 -1.74
C ALA A 187 25.35 -15.14 -1.08
N ARG A 188 24.91 -14.34 -0.11
CA ARG A 188 23.63 -14.51 0.60
C ARG A 188 22.73 -13.32 0.32
N PRO A 189 22.17 -13.23 -0.90
CA PRO A 189 21.45 -12.06 -1.32
C PRO A 189 20.14 -11.90 -0.54
N ALA A 190 19.78 -10.64 -0.31
CA ALA A 190 18.54 -10.25 0.32
C ALA A 190 17.86 -9.14 -0.47
N LEU A 191 16.55 -9.22 -0.65
CA LEU A 191 15.76 -8.13 -1.18
C LEU A 191 15.53 -7.12 -0.06
N VAL A 192 15.86 -5.85 -0.29
CA VAL A 192 15.65 -4.77 0.66
C VAL A 192 14.68 -3.76 0.05
N ALA A 193 13.68 -3.36 0.83
CA ALA A 193 12.74 -2.33 0.46
C ALA A 193 12.81 -1.17 1.47
N THR A 194 12.95 0.05 0.97
CA THR A 194 13.08 1.27 1.78
C THR A 194 11.84 2.12 1.63
N ALA A 195 11.22 2.55 2.73
CA ALA A 195 10.12 3.53 2.76
C ALA A 195 10.20 4.36 4.06
N ASP A 196 9.90 5.66 4.01
CA ASP A 196 10.11 6.63 5.12
C ASP A 196 11.48 6.48 5.82
N GLY A 197 12.54 6.25 5.02
CA GLY A 197 13.92 6.06 5.50
C GLY A 197 14.20 4.75 6.26
N ALA A 198 13.21 3.88 6.47
CA ALA A 198 13.39 2.59 7.12
C ALA A 198 13.53 1.45 6.10
N ASP A 199 14.47 0.54 6.37
CA ASP A 199 14.68 -0.66 5.57
C ASP A 199 13.97 -1.88 6.16
N GLN A 200 13.29 -2.63 5.28
CA GLN A 200 12.90 -4.01 5.52
C GLN A 200 13.69 -4.93 4.60
N ARG A 201 14.27 -5.98 5.16
CA ARG A 201 15.14 -6.94 4.45
C ARG A 201 14.53 -8.33 4.51
N LEU A 202 14.40 -8.97 3.34
CA LEU A 202 14.03 -10.36 3.16
C LEU A 202 15.25 -11.19 2.72
N ASP A 203 15.72 -12.12 3.54
CA ASP A 203 16.74 -13.11 3.14
C ASP A 203 16.14 -14.05 2.07
N LEU A 204 16.72 -14.05 0.85
CA LEU A 204 16.16 -14.77 -0.30
C LEU A 204 16.42 -16.29 -0.27
N ARG A 205 17.09 -16.80 0.77
CA ARG A 205 17.40 -18.22 0.99
C ARG A 205 16.58 -18.82 2.13
N THR A 206 16.31 -18.07 3.21
CA THR A 206 15.52 -18.55 4.36
C THR A 206 14.09 -18.06 4.35
N GLY A 207 13.81 -16.89 3.75
CA GLY A 207 12.54 -16.20 3.90
C GLY A 207 12.42 -15.33 5.15
N ASP A 208 13.47 -15.24 5.97
CA ASP A 208 13.44 -14.42 7.18
C ASP A 208 13.38 -12.93 6.83
N VAL A 209 12.42 -12.22 7.44
CA VAL A 209 12.30 -10.77 7.36
C VAL A 209 12.89 -10.11 8.61
N THR A 210 13.93 -9.31 8.41
CA THR A 210 14.51 -8.43 9.44
C THR A 210 14.10 -6.99 9.18
N SER A 211 13.64 -6.30 10.22
CA SER A 211 13.06 -4.96 10.16
C SER A 211 13.36 -4.22 11.47
N SER A 212 13.65 -2.92 11.39
CA SER A 212 13.70 -2.01 12.56
C SER A 212 12.34 -1.38 12.88
N VAL A 213 11.31 -1.75 12.14
CA VAL A 213 9.92 -1.24 12.22
C VAL A 213 8.91 -2.39 12.32
N SER A 214 7.65 -2.06 12.60
CA SER A 214 6.56 -3.02 12.76
C SER A 214 6.49 -4.10 11.68
N ARG A 215 6.27 -5.33 12.12
CA ARG A 215 6.11 -6.51 11.27
C ARG A 215 4.67 -7.01 11.19
N VAL A 216 3.69 -6.28 11.74
CA VAL A 216 2.30 -6.75 11.86
C VAL A 216 1.68 -7.22 10.54
N ALA A 217 2.06 -6.62 9.41
CA ALA A 217 1.60 -6.99 8.07
C ALA A 217 2.14 -8.34 7.52
N TYR A 218 3.09 -8.98 8.21
CA TYR A 218 3.51 -10.37 7.95
C TYR A 218 2.74 -11.36 8.83
N ASP A 219 2.59 -10.98 10.11
CA ASP A 219 2.18 -11.87 11.18
C ASP A 219 0.65 -11.88 11.41
N ARG A 220 -0.07 -10.85 10.94
CA ARG A 220 -1.54 -10.69 11.09
C ARG A 220 -2.19 -10.11 9.82
N PRO A 221 -3.47 -10.42 9.54
CA PRO A 221 -4.27 -9.69 8.56
C PRO A 221 -4.40 -8.20 8.91
N SER A 222 -4.30 -7.30 7.92
CA SER A 222 -4.43 -5.86 8.17
C SER A 222 -5.89 -5.40 8.31
N ALA A 223 -6.84 -6.00 7.61
CA ALA A 223 -8.25 -5.61 7.69
C ALA A 223 -8.90 -6.15 8.98
N VAL A 224 -9.48 -5.26 9.78
CA VAL A 224 -10.17 -5.60 11.03
C VAL A 224 -11.69 -5.75 10.75
N PRO A 225 -12.34 -6.87 11.10
CA PRO A 225 -13.76 -7.08 10.82
C PRO A 225 -14.68 -6.08 11.54
N VAL A 226 -15.26 -5.13 10.80
CA VAL A 226 -16.22 -4.15 11.35
C VAL A 226 -17.62 -4.78 11.44
N SER A 227 -17.88 -5.51 12.52
CA SER A 227 -19.20 -6.06 12.88
C SER A 227 -19.96 -5.21 13.90
N VAL A 228 -19.49 -3.99 14.12
CA VAL A 228 -19.93 -3.07 15.18
C VAL A 228 -21.26 -2.38 14.84
N PRO A 229 -22.28 -2.41 15.72
CA PRO A 229 -23.50 -1.63 15.52
C PRO A 229 -23.24 -0.13 15.62
N ALA A 230 -23.90 0.66 14.78
CA ALA A 230 -23.86 2.12 14.85
C ALA A 230 -24.39 2.63 16.19
N TRP A 231 -23.73 3.64 16.76
CA TRP A 231 -24.23 4.33 17.95
C TRP A 231 -25.42 5.21 17.57
N ALA A 232 -26.55 5.00 18.26
CA ALA A 232 -27.76 5.79 18.07
C ALA A 232 -27.46 7.29 18.30
N PRO A 233 -27.96 8.20 17.44
CA PRO A 233 -27.75 9.64 17.61
C PRO A 233 -28.26 10.16 18.96
N ARG A 234 -27.49 11.07 19.56
CA ARG A 234 -27.76 11.74 20.83
C ARG A 234 -27.43 13.24 20.69
N THR A 235 -27.88 14.04 21.65
CA THR A 235 -27.66 15.48 21.69
C THR A 235 -27.08 15.90 23.05
N ILE A 236 -26.20 16.90 23.04
CA ILE A 236 -25.70 17.61 24.23
C ILE A 236 -26.26 19.03 24.18
N ALA A 237 -27.11 19.40 25.13
CA ALA A 237 -27.56 20.78 25.28
C ALA A 237 -26.46 21.59 25.97
N VAL A 238 -25.77 22.44 25.21
CA VAL A 238 -24.63 23.26 25.66
C VAL A 238 -25.11 24.58 26.25
N ARG A 239 -26.10 25.22 25.61
CA ARG A 239 -26.82 26.40 26.10
C ARG A 239 -28.29 26.34 25.69
N THR A 240 -29.19 26.75 26.56
CA THR A 240 -30.60 26.93 26.21
C THR A 240 -30.81 28.29 25.55
N GLU A 241 -31.88 28.43 24.76
CA GLU A 241 -32.28 29.71 24.15
C GLU A 241 -32.37 30.84 25.18
N ALA A 242 -32.97 30.58 26.35
CA ALA A 242 -33.08 31.56 27.44
C ALA A 242 -31.73 31.98 28.05
N GLN A 243 -30.70 31.12 28.02
CA GLN A 243 -29.34 31.50 28.42
C GLN A 243 -28.71 32.43 27.38
N LEU A 244 -28.85 32.11 26.10
CA LEU A 244 -28.33 32.93 24.99
C LEU A 244 -29.04 34.28 24.90
N GLU A 245 -30.36 34.34 25.10
CA GLU A 245 -31.10 35.61 25.17
C GLU A 245 -30.69 36.47 26.37
N ALA A 246 -30.27 35.87 27.49
CA ALA A 246 -29.73 36.60 28.63
C ALA A 246 -28.29 37.10 28.38
N GLU A 247 -27.48 36.35 27.63
CA GLU A 247 -26.08 36.69 27.30
C GLU A 247 -25.96 37.72 26.15
N PHE A 248 -26.77 37.57 25.08
CA PHE A 248 -26.71 38.41 23.86
C PHE A 248 -27.88 39.41 23.72
N GLY A 249 -28.90 39.31 24.58
CA GLY A 249 -30.10 40.14 24.56
C GLY A 249 -31.27 39.53 23.78
N SER A 250 -32.48 39.78 24.26
CA SER A 250 -33.73 39.40 23.59
C SER A 250 -33.80 40.05 22.20
N GLY A 251 -33.80 39.24 21.15
CA GLY A 251 -33.76 39.73 19.76
C GLY A 251 -32.45 39.51 19.01
N ALA A 252 -31.47 38.79 19.57
CA ALA A 252 -30.26 38.31 18.86
C ALA A 252 -30.55 37.35 17.67
N GLY A 253 -31.82 37.04 17.40
CA GLY A 253 -32.28 36.43 16.15
C GLY A 253 -31.82 34.98 16.02
N ASP A 254 -31.05 34.70 14.97
CA ASP A 254 -30.60 33.35 14.61
C ASP A 254 -29.41 32.85 15.48
N LEU A 255 -28.94 33.67 16.44
CA LEU A 255 -27.91 33.32 17.42
C LEU A 255 -28.46 32.68 18.70
N SER A 256 -29.68 33.06 19.13
CA SER A 256 -30.29 32.52 20.35
C SER A 256 -31.36 31.45 20.08
N ARG A 257 -32.05 31.53 18.93
CA ARG A 257 -33.21 30.69 18.62
C ARG A 257 -32.87 29.19 18.63
N GLY A 258 -33.57 28.43 19.48
CA GLY A 258 -33.41 26.98 19.60
C GLY A 258 -32.26 26.52 20.50
N GLY A 259 -31.42 27.41 21.02
CA GLY A 259 -30.27 27.04 21.85
C GLY A 259 -29.06 26.51 21.05
N LEU A 260 -28.09 25.95 21.77
CA LEU A 260 -26.89 25.30 21.24
C LEU A 260 -26.88 23.82 21.61
N ASP A 261 -27.17 22.99 20.63
CA ASP A 261 -27.35 21.55 20.76
C ASP A 261 -26.35 20.80 19.87
N VAL A 262 -25.36 20.14 20.48
CA VAL A 262 -24.35 19.36 19.75
C VAL A 262 -24.81 17.92 19.55
N GLY A 263 -25.06 17.53 18.31
CA GLY A 263 -25.41 16.16 17.95
C GLY A 263 -24.18 15.25 17.88
N TYR A 264 -24.27 14.03 18.42
CA TYR A 264 -23.20 13.04 18.38
C TYR A 264 -23.74 11.61 18.22
N GLY A 265 -22.88 10.68 17.82
CA GLY A 265 -23.21 9.27 17.62
C GLY A 265 -22.15 8.61 16.74
N GLY A 266 -22.60 8.06 15.61
CA GLY A 266 -21.72 7.64 14.52
C GLY A 266 -21.57 6.13 14.38
N ARG A 267 -20.74 5.71 13.42
CA ARG A 267 -20.47 4.31 13.13
C ARG A 267 -19.04 4.13 12.67
N ILE A 268 -18.40 3.04 13.10
CA ILE A 268 -17.16 2.58 12.48
C ILE A 268 -17.54 2.04 11.11
N THR A 269 -16.85 2.48 10.04
CA THR A 269 -17.08 2.01 8.66
C THR A 269 -15.90 1.24 8.10
N GLU A 270 -14.68 1.58 8.52
CA GLU A 270 -13.46 0.88 8.15
C GLU A 270 -12.52 0.79 9.37
N ALA A 271 -11.76 -0.30 9.49
CA ALA A 271 -10.80 -0.49 10.57
C ALA A 271 -9.60 -1.34 10.09
N TYR A 272 -8.38 -0.91 10.42
CA TYR A 272 -7.13 -1.55 9.98
C TYR A 272 -6.11 -1.63 11.09
N LEU A 273 -5.36 -2.74 11.13
CA LEU A 273 -4.15 -2.92 11.91
C LEU A 273 -2.95 -2.84 10.95
N ALA A 274 -2.26 -1.70 10.98
CA ALA A 274 -1.29 -1.29 9.98
C ALA A 274 0.12 -1.16 10.56
N PRO A 275 1.18 -1.46 9.79
CA PRO A 275 2.55 -1.19 10.23
C PRO A 275 2.96 0.28 10.00
N PHE A 276 2.17 1.06 9.26
CA PHE A 276 2.50 2.42 8.83
C PHE A 276 1.25 3.32 8.88
N ASP A 277 1.41 4.54 9.38
CA ASP A 277 0.41 5.61 9.40
C ASP A 277 0.82 6.77 8.49
N ARG A 278 -0.17 7.49 7.94
CA ARG A 278 0.03 8.61 7.01
C ARG A 278 0.87 9.75 7.57
N PHE A 279 0.83 10.01 8.88
CA PHE A 279 1.48 11.18 9.49
C PHE A 279 2.58 10.80 10.49
N GLU A 280 2.42 9.70 11.21
CA GLU A 280 3.46 9.17 12.11
C GLU A 280 4.46 8.24 11.43
N GLY A 281 4.13 7.70 10.24
CA GLY A 281 4.99 6.77 9.51
C GLY A 281 4.98 5.38 10.14
N TRP A 282 6.12 4.70 10.12
CA TRP A 282 6.24 3.35 10.67
C TRP A 282 5.95 3.27 12.17
N ALA A 283 5.12 2.30 12.56
CA ALA A 283 5.04 1.87 13.96
C ALA A 283 6.38 1.21 14.38
N PRO A 284 6.82 1.37 15.65
CA PRO A 284 8.01 0.69 16.16
C PRO A 284 7.81 -0.84 16.24
N PRO A 285 8.90 -1.62 16.42
CA PRO A 285 8.82 -3.06 16.65
C PRO A 285 7.92 -3.41 17.85
N GLY A 286 7.19 -4.52 17.74
CA GLY A 286 6.22 -4.96 18.77
C GLY A 286 4.95 -4.11 18.84
N HIS A 287 4.72 -3.21 17.87
CA HIS A 287 3.58 -2.30 17.85
C HIS A 287 2.97 -2.20 16.44
N ALA A 288 1.73 -1.72 16.38
CA ALA A 288 0.98 -1.45 15.16
C ALA A 288 0.07 -0.23 15.33
N TRP A 289 -0.29 0.40 14.22
CA TRP A 289 -1.30 1.44 14.17
C TRP A 289 -2.69 0.81 14.01
N LEU A 290 -3.60 1.10 14.93
CA LEU A 290 -5.03 0.89 14.72
C LEU A 290 -5.61 2.13 14.06
N LEU A 291 -5.96 2.02 12.79
CA LEU A 291 -6.58 3.09 12.00
C LEU A 291 -8.08 2.83 11.89
N LEU A 292 -8.91 3.78 12.33
CA LEU A 292 -10.37 3.65 12.38
C LEU A 292 -11.04 4.81 11.63
N ARG A 293 -11.95 4.49 10.70
CA ARG A 293 -12.87 5.47 10.11
C ARG A 293 -14.20 5.46 10.87
N VAL A 294 -14.59 6.61 11.40
CA VAL A 294 -15.84 6.80 12.14
C VAL A 294 -16.67 7.92 11.53
N ASP A 295 -17.65 7.54 10.70
CA ASP A 295 -18.55 8.48 10.04
C ASP A 295 -19.70 8.91 10.99
N ASP A 296 -20.28 10.09 10.74
CA ASP A 296 -21.41 10.69 11.49
C ASP A 296 -21.17 10.88 13.00
N HIS A 297 -19.92 10.85 13.47
CA HIS A 297 -19.58 10.88 14.90
C HIS A 297 -19.98 12.20 15.59
N LEU A 298 -19.70 13.34 14.94
CA LEU A 298 -20.09 14.68 15.35
C LEU A 298 -20.97 15.30 14.27
N ARG A 299 -22.15 15.79 14.67
CA ARG A 299 -23.10 16.44 13.76
C ARG A 299 -23.05 17.93 13.97
N GLN A 300 -22.46 18.63 13.00
CA GLN A 300 -22.60 20.08 12.91
C GLN A 300 -24.08 20.44 12.77
N PRO A 301 -24.50 21.59 13.31
CA PRO A 301 -25.87 22.04 13.21
C PRO A 301 -26.24 22.47 11.78
N PRO A 302 -27.53 22.59 11.45
CA PRO A 302 -27.96 23.12 10.17
C PRO A 302 -27.78 24.64 10.02
N ASN A 303 -27.54 25.40 11.11
CA ASN A 303 -27.24 26.83 11.04
C ASN A 303 -25.73 27.07 11.01
N THR A 304 -25.26 27.85 10.03
CA THR A 304 -23.83 28.22 9.87
C THR A 304 -23.36 29.30 10.86
N SER A 305 -24.21 29.69 11.82
CA SER A 305 -23.92 30.72 12.82
C SER A 305 -23.11 30.21 14.02
N TRP A 306 -22.87 28.91 14.14
CA TRP A 306 -21.94 28.36 15.12
C TRP A 306 -21.27 27.07 14.61
N ARG A 307 -20.18 26.68 15.27
CA ARG A 307 -19.39 25.49 14.93
C ARG A 307 -18.98 24.75 16.20
N ALA A 308 -19.10 23.42 16.19
CA ALA A 308 -18.50 22.57 17.22
C ALA A 308 -17.13 22.07 16.75
N ASP A 309 -16.10 22.23 17.57
CA ASP A 309 -14.78 21.65 17.36
C ASP A 309 -14.49 20.64 18.49
N LEU A 310 -13.91 19.49 18.11
CA LEU A 310 -13.72 18.33 18.98
C LEU A 310 -12.28 18.27 19.50
N ASP A 311 -12.09 18.18 20.82
CA ASP A 311 -10.82 17.70 21.35
C ASP A 311 -10.77 16.19 21.16
N ALA A 312 -10.00 15.74 20.16
CA ALA A 312 -9.89 14.33 19.83
C ALA A 312 -9.21 13.50 20.93
N ALA A 313 -8.23 14.05 21.64
CA ALA A 313 -7.50 13.37 22.69
C ALA A 313 -8.37 13.18 23.96
N ALA A 314 -9.22 14.17 24.27
CA ALA A 314 -10.22 14.04 25.33
C ALA A 314 -11.45 13.23 24.91
N SER A 315 -11.76 13.16 23.62
CA SER A 315 -12.98 12.49 23.11
C SER A 315 -12.82 11.00 22.84
N TRP A 316 -11.64 10.54 22.47
CA TRP A 316 -11.42 9.17 22.02
C TRP A 316 -10.36 8.46 22.86
N THR A 317 -10.67 7.25 23.30
CA THR A 317 -9.71 6.36 23.98
C THR A 317 -9.89 4.93 23.49
N VAL A 318 -8.79 4.19 23.42
CA VAL A 318 -8.76 2.75 23.14
C VAL A 318 -8.16 2.06 24.35
N THR A 319 -8.95 1.23 25.03
CA THR A 319 -8.51 0.42 26.17
C THR A 319 -8.18 -0.99 25.70
N HIS A 320 -7.06 -1.51 26.17
CA HIS A 320 -6.59 -2.87 25.91
C HIS A 320 -5.95 -3.46 27.18
N ASP A 321 -5.55 -4.72 27.14
CA ASP A 321 -4.92 -5.45 28.25
C ASP A 321 -3.64 -4.79 28.79
N ALA A 322 -2.80 -4.25 27.90
CA ALA A 322 -1.56 -3.55 28.27
C ALA A 322 -1.74 -2.06 28.63
N GLY A 323 -2.93 -1.46 28.48
CA GLY A 323 -3.15 -0.06 28.86
C GLY A 323 -4.28 0.68 28.14
N ILE A 324 -4.10 2.01 28.02
CA ILE A 324 -5.02 2.92 27.35
C ILE A 324 -4.22 3.77 26.36
N ALA A 325 -4.69 3.86 25.12
CA ALA A 325 -4.16 4.73 24.08
C ALA A 325 -5.16 5.85 23.75
N THR A 326 -4.63 7.04 23.43
CA THR A 326 -5.36 8.17 22.83
C THR A 326 -4.97 8.29 21.35
N PRO A 327 -5.71 9.06 20.51
CA PRO A 327 -5.27 9.35 19.15
C PRO A 327 -3.88 9.99 19.13
N ALA A 328 -3.04 9.58 18.18
CA ALA A 328 -1.69 10.12 18.03
C ALA A 328 -1.68 11.59 17.57
N TYR A 329 -2.71 12.01 16.85
CA TYR A 329 -2.91 13.37 16.33
C TYR A 329 -4.42 13.65 16.15
N PRO A 330 -4.85 14.93 16.03
CA PRO A 330 -6.23 15.28 15.72
C PRO A 330 -6.67 14.70 14.36
N PRO A 331 -7.87 14.09 14.25
CA PRO A 331 -8.22 13.23 13.12
C PRO A 331 -8.17 13.96 11.78
N ALA A 332 -7.54 13.31 10.80
CA ALA A 332 -7.19 13.90 9.51
C ALA A 332 -7.29 12.86 8.38
N PRO A 333 -8.36 12.82 7.56
CA PRO A 333 -9.60 13.62 7.63
C PRO A 333 -10.35 13.46 8.97
N PRO A 334 -11.31 14.34 9.34
CA PRO A 334 -11.87 14.42 10.70
C PRO A 334 -12.55 13.15 11.21
N ASN A 335 -12.84 12.19 10.33
CA ASN A 335 -13.38 10.88 10.64
C ASN A 335 -12.34 9.76 10.78
N VAL A 336 -11.04 9.98 10.54
CA VAL A 336 -9.99 8.95 10.65
C VAL A 336 -9.12 9.16 11.89
N LEU A 337 -9.12 8.17 12.77
CA LEU A 337 -8.37 8.12 14.02
C LEU A 337 -7.21 7.13 13.89
N ALA A 338 -6.06 7.45 14.50
CA ALA A 338 -4.89 6.57 14.58
C ALA A 338 -4.46 6.38 16.03
N PHE A 339 -4.33 5.13 16.48
CA PHE A 339 -3.86 4.76 17.82
C PHE A 339 -2.66 3.83 17.71
N LEU A 340 -1.62 4.05 18.53
CA LEU A 340 -0.51 3.10 18.64
C LEU A 340 -0.85 2.02 19.67
N LEU A 341 -0.77 0.75 19.28
CA LEU A 341 -1.04 -0.40 20.13
C LEU A 341 0.12 -1.41 20.06
N PRO A 342 0.34 -2.25 21.09
CA PRO A 342 1.17 -3.46 20.95
C PRO A 342 0.59 -4.40 19.87
N ASP A 343 1.46 -5.08 19.12
CA ASP A 343 1.04 -5.88 17.95
C ASP A 343 0.51 -7.29 18.28
N ASP A 344 0.50 -7.69 19.57
CA ASP A 344 -0.05 -8.95 20.07
C ASP A 344 -1.49 -8.86 20.59
N VAL A 345 -2.00 -7.64 20.84
CA VAL A 345 -3.36 -7.35 21.37
C VAL A 345 -4.45 -7.97 20.49
N ARG A 346 -5.40 -8.70 21.11
CA ARG A 346 -6.46 -9.46 20.42
C ARG A 346 -7.85 -8.84 20.44
N SER A 347 -8.11 -7.92 21.35
CA SER A 347 -9.35 -7.14 21.38
C SER A 347 -9.09 -5.80 22.03
N VAL A 348 -9.82 -4.77 21.61
CA VAL A 348 -9.78 -3.45 22.22
C VAL A 348 -11.17 -2.91 22.47
N THR A 349 -11.34 -2.08 23.50
CA THR A 349 -12.55 -1.29 23.71
C THR A 349 -12.30 0.14 23.26
N LEU A 350 -12.92 0.56 22.17
CA LEU A 350 -13.00 1.96 21.77
C LEU A 350 -14.08 2.65 22.61
N ALA A 351 -13.74 3.79 23.21
CA ALA A 351 -14.67 4.66 23.91
C ALA A 351 -14.66 6.06 23.29
N TYR A 352 -15.85 6.54 22.92
CA TYR A 352 -16.13 7.86 22.38
C TYR A 352 -16.96 8.68 23.37
N ARG A 353 -16.37 9.74 23.92
CA ARG A 353 -17.02 10.69 24.82
C ARG A 353 -16.82 12.12 24.29
N PRO A 354 -17.64 12.58 23.32
CA PRO A 354 -17.43 13.86 22.66
C PRO A 354 -17.23 14.98 23.68
N THR A 355 -16.06 15.61 23.61
CA THR A 355 -15.55 16.66 24.47
C THR A 355 -14.91 17.72 23.57
N GLY A 356 -15.19 18.99 23.80
CA GLY A 356 -14.72 20.06 22.92
C GLY A 356 -15.39 21.40 23.20
N THR A 357 -15.42 22.27 22.20
CA THR A 357 -15.99 23.63 22.31
C THR A 357 -16.98 23.94 21.19
N VAL A 358 -17.98 24.77 21.49
CA VAL A 358 -18.87 25.40 20.51
C VAL A 358 -18.53 26.89 20.45
N GLY A 359 -18.19 27.38 19.25
CA GLY A 359 -17.88 28.79 18.99
C GLY A 359 -19.03 29.54 18.32
N LEU A 360 -19.39 30.71 18.85
CA LEU A 360 -20.40 31.65 18.34
C LEU A 360 -19.77 33.01 18.04
N PRO A 361 -20.11 33.65 16.90
CA PRO A 361 -19.76 35.04 16.64
C PRO A 361 -20.32 36.01 17.70
N PRO A 362 -19.60 37.07 18.08
CA PRO A 362 -18.27 37.42 17.58
C PRO A 362 -17.16 36.49 18.13
N ASP A 363 -17.13 36.20 19.43
CA ASP A 363 -16.01 35.51 20.09
C ASP A 363 -16.45 34.59 21.27
N ALA A 364 -17.73 34.22 21.37
CA ALA A 364 -18.22 33.41 22.49
C ALA A 364 -17.85 31.94 22.30
N GLN A 365 -17.34 31.29 23.36
CA GLN A 365 -17.01 29.86 23.34
C GLN A 365 -17.57 29.15 24.56
N TYR A 366 -18.15 27.97 24.33
CA TYR A 366 -18.72 27.14 25.39
C TYR A 366 -18.17 25.72 25.31
N GLU A 367 -17.58 25.23 26.41
CA GLU A 367 -17.17 23.84 26.52
C GLU A 367 -18.38 22.90 26.56
N PHE A 368 -18.24 21.72 25.96
CA PHE A 368 -19.20 20.63 26.04
C PHE A 368 -18.50 19.31 26.34
N GLN A 369 -19.22 18.41 27.02
CA GLN A 369 -18.80 17.03 27.22
C GLN A 369 -20.02 16.11 27.32
N ALA A 370 -19.99 14.97 26.62
CA ALA A 370 -21.02 13.95 26.74
C ALA A 370 -21.08 13.37 28.17
N PRO A 371 -22.28 13.17 28.76
CA PRO A 371 -22.40 12.70 30.15
C PRO A 371 -21.92 11.27 30.35
N SER A 372 -21.92 10.44 29.29
CA SER A 372 -21.43 9.06 29.29
C SER A 372 -20.68 8.77 27.98
N PRO A 373 -19.61 7.96 28.01
CA PRO A 373 -19.01 7.46 26.77
C PRO A 373 -19.98 6.52 26.04
N LEU A 374 -19.92 6.55 24.72
CA LEU A 374 -20.32 5.45 23.85
C LEU A 374 -19.15 4.49 23.79
N THR A 375 -19.36 3.20 24.01
CA THR A 375 -18.29 2.19 23.94
C THR A 375 -18.60 1.12 22.91
N VAL A 376 -17.55 0.46 22.41
CA VAL A 376 -17.66 -0.76 21.63
C VAL A 376 -16.37 -1.58 21.72
N GLU A 377 -16.51 -2.90 21.76
CA GLU A 377 -15.40 -3.83 21.57
C GLU A 377 -15.12 -4.04 20.08
N ILE A 378 -13.83 -4.08 19.73
CA ILE A 378 -13.32 -4.31 18.37
C ILE A 378 -12.36 -5.51 18.45
N PRO A 379 -12.72 -6.69 17.91
CA PRO A 379 -11.82 -7.84 17.88
C PRO A 379 -10.72 -7.60 16.84
N LEU A 380 -9.46 -7.84 17.21
CA LEU A 380 -8.30 -7.72 16.32
C LEU A 380 -7.85 -9.12 15.83
N PRO A 381 -7.38 -9.25 14.57
CA PRO A 381 -7.26 -10.54 13.88
C PRO A 381 -6.09 -11.45 14.31
#